data_AF-A0A8X8XDM8-F1
#
_entry.id   AF-A0A8X8XDM8-F1
#
_cell.length_a   1.000
_cell.length_b   1.000
_cell.length_c   1.000
_cell.angle_alpha   90.00
_cell.angle_beta   90.00
_cell.angle_gamma   90.00
#
_symmetry.space_group_name_H-M   'P 1'
#
loop_
_entity.id
_entity.type
_entity.pdbx_description
1 polymer ?
#
loop_
_entity_poly.entity_id
_entity_poly.type
_entity_poly.pdbx_seq_one_letter_code
_entity_poly.pdbx_strand_id
1 'polypeptide(L)'
;MSSTTSVHVTALDGLVNVNSLFTIAVFVGLSLATPGQHSLENRSGCDAGVDIAKKLLVFEVVSFSFFLFSSLVAQGLKLAINLLNSKDVDEIFRAHINLKVLRFGMMASAIGSVMGCLFLMLSMVNVIQIRLGMLSCGSRSAVHAVAALIILVTCALLVYISTAVYAFLH
;
A
#
# COMPACT_ATOMS: atom_id res chain seq x y z
N MET A 1 22.60 -13.54 32.57
CA MET A 1 22.06 -14.76 31.95
C MET A 1 20.70 -14.42 31.35
N SER A 2 20.57 -14.58 30.04
CA SER A 2 19.37 -14.46 29.18
C SER A 2 18.67 -13.08 29.03
N SER A 3 18.99 -12.43 27.92
CA SER A 3 18.38 -11.20 27.37
C SER A 3 17.77 -11.50 26.00
N THR A 4 16.78 -12.40 25.92
CA THR A 4 16.24 -12.89 24.64
C THR A 4 14.72 -13.06 24.63
N THR A 5 13.97 -12.10 25.16
CA THR A 5 12.50 -12.07 25.04
C THR A 5 11.95 -10.65 24.89
N SER A 6 12.53 -9.86 23.98
CA SER A 6 12.03 -8.51 23.65
C SER A 6 11.97 -8.21 22.15
N VAL A 7 12.11 -9.23 21.28
CA VAL A 7 12.16 -9.03 19.81
C VAL A 7 10.96 -9.66 19.09
N HIS A 8 10.07 -10.35 19.80
CA HIS A 8 8.86 -10.97 19.23
C HIS A 8 7.56 -10.28 19.67
N VAL A 9 7.56 -8.96 19.79
CA VAL A 9 6.33 -8.14 19.99
C VAL A 9 6.34 -6.90 19.10
N THR A 10 7.51 -6.33 18.79
CA THR A 10 7.66 -5.11 17.99
C THR A 10 7.28 -5.27 16.51
N ALA A 11 7.37 -6.48 15.94
CA ALA A 11 6.97 -6.70 14.55
C ALA A 11 5.45 -6.85 14.36
N LEU A 12 4.70 -7.17 15.42
CA LEU A 12 3.24 -7.22 15.38
C LEU A 12 2.64 -5.83 15.57
N ASP A 13 3.28 -4.98 16.39
CA ASP A 13 2.86 -3.59 16.63
C ASP A 13 2.94 -2.73 15.35
N GLY A 14 4.02 -2.89 14.57
CA GLY A 14 4.17 -2.20 13.29
C GLY A 14 3.08 -2.53 12.27
N LEU A 15 2.46 -3.71 12.37
CA LEU A 15 1.52 -4.26 11.40
C LEU A 15 0.06 -3.92 11.70
N VAL A 16 -0.33 -3.99 12.98
CA VAL A 16 -1.64 -3.51 13.45
C VAL A 16 -1.77 -2.01 13.16
N ASN A 17 -0.65 -1.29 13.20
CA ASN A 17 -0.56 0.12 12.85
C ASN A 17 -0.75 0.41 11.34
N VAL A 18 -0.19 -0.38 10.41
CA VAL A 18 -0.36 -0.08 8.95
C VAL A 18 -1.77 -0.39 8.46
N ASN A 19 -2.36 -1.51 8.90
CA ASN A 19 -3.74 -1.85 8.55
C ASN A 19 -4.74 -0.85 9.15
N SER A 20 -4.47 -0.33 10.36
CA SER A 20 -5.27 0.71 10.99
C SER A 20 -5.13 2.06 10.28
N LEU A 21 -3.90 2.51 9.97
CA LEU A 21 -3.64 3.73 9.19
C LEU A 21 -4.32 3.69 7.83
N PHE A 22 -4.28 2.53 7.17
CA PHE A 22 -4.88 2.36 5.87
C PHE A 22 -6.42 2.34 5.96
N THR A 23 -7.00 1.80 7.04
CA THR A 23 -8.44 1.90 7.32
C THR A 23 -8.87 3.35 7.61
N ILE A 24 -8.06 4.11 8.34
CA ILE A 24 -8.30 5.53 8.61
C ILE A 24 -8.27 6.33 7.30
N ALA A 25 -7.32 6.03 6.39
CA ALA A 25 -7.27 6.65 5.08
C ALA A 25 -8.60 6.43 4.31
N VAL A 26 -9.11 5.19 4.27
CA VAL A 26 -10.42 4.86 3.65
C VAL A 26 -11.56 5.72 4.21
N PHE A 27 -11.63 5.85 5.54
CA PHE A 27 -12.65 6.68 6.18
C PHE A 27 -12.47 8.18 5.88
N VAL A 28 -11.23 8.65 5.79
CA VAL A 28 -10.91 10.02 5.38
C VAL A 28 -11.31 10.24 3.92
N GLY A 29 -10.99 9.32 3.00
CA GLY A 29 -11.39 9.40 1.60
C GLY A 29 -12.91 9.42 1.40
N LEU A 30 -13.65 8.61 2.18
CA LEU A 30 -15.11 8.65 2.25
C LEU A 30 -15.65 10.00 2.72
N SER A 31 -15.01 10.61 3.73
CA SER A 31 -15.38 11.94 4.24
C SER A 31 -15.12 13.04 3.20
N LEU A 32 -14.06 12.88 2.40
CA LEU A 32 -13.65 13.81 1.35
C LEU A 32 -14.51 13.71 0.07
N ALA A 33 -15.19 12.58 -0.16
CA ALA A 33 -16.05 12.36 -1.32
C ALA A 33 -17.44 13.04 -1.21
N THR A 34 -17.63 13.94 -0.23
CA THR A 34 -18.90 14.65 -0.05
C THR A 34 -19.19 15.55 -1.25
N PRO A 35 -20.33 15.38 -1.95
CA PRO A 35 -20.67 16.17 -3.13
C PRO A 35 -20.84 17.66 -2.78
N GLY A 36 -20.33 18.56 -3.63
CA GLY A 36 -20.45 20.02 -3.47
C GLY A 36 -19.26 20.71 -2.80
N GLN A 37 -18.11 20.04 -2.65
CA GLN A 37 -16.87 20.68 -2.22
C GLN A 37 -16.33 21.57 -3.35
N HIS A 38 -16.37 22.89 -3.17
CA HIS A 38 -15.69 23.81 -4.07
C HIS A 38 -14.17 23.59 -3.98
N SER A 39 -13.54 23.33 -5.13
CA SER A 39 -12.10 23.42 -5.27
C SER A 39 -11.56 24.78 -4.79
N LEU A 40 -10.30 24.80 -4.29
CA LEU A 40 -9.56 26.04 -3.99
C LEU A 40 -9.36 26.94 -5.22
N GLU A 41 -9.66 26.46 -6.43
CA GLU A 41 -9.65 27.24 -7.66
C GLU A 41 -10.97 28.02 -7.81
N ASN A 42 -10.90 29.36 -7.82
CA ASN A 42 -12.04 30.29 -7.83
C ASN A 42 -12.87 30.28 -9.15
N ARG A 43 -12.71 29.27 -10.00
CA ARG A 43 -13.43 29.09 -11.28
C ARG A 43 -14.33 27.86 -11.17
N SER A 44 -15.64 28.07 -11.23
CA SER A 44 -16.66 27.00 -11.17
C SER A 44 -16.52 25.92 -12.26
N GLY A 45 -15.91 26.25 -13.41
CA GLY A 45 -15.64 25.28 -14.49
C GLY A 45 -14.47 24.32 -14.21
N CYS A 46 -13.72 24.52 -13.13
CA CYS A 46 -12.55 23.71 -12.75
C CYS A 46 -12.82 22.79 -11.56
N ASP A 47 -14.06 22.73 -11.10
CA ASP A 47 -14.43 21.93 -9.94
C ASP A 47 -14.48 20.43 -10.31
N ALA A 48 -14.06 19.58 -9.39
CA ALA A 48 -14.01 18.15 -9.64
C ALA A 48 -15.44 17.57 -9.65
N GLY A 49 -15.81 16.94 -10.75
CA GLY A 49 -17.12 16.29 -10.87
C GLY A 49 -17.28 15.08 -9.94
N VAL A 50 -18.53 14.70 -9.69
CA VAL A 50 -18.93 13.51 -8.89
C VAL A 50 -18.28 12.21 -9.40
N ASP A 51 -17.93 12.14 -10.70
CA ASP A 51 -17.23 10.99 -11.28
C ASP A 51 -15.84 10.77 -10.65
N ILE A 52 -15.10 11.84 -10.37
CA ILE A 52 -13.77 11.76 -9.75
C ILE A 52 -13.88 11.31 -8.29
N ALA A 53 -14.89 11.79 -7.56
CA ALA A 53 -15.16 11.32 -6.20
C ALA A 53 -15.50 9.83 -6.17
N LYS A 54 -16.30 9.33 -7.13
CA LYS A 54 -16.59 7.90 -7.24
C LYS A 54 -15.33 7.09 -7.57
N LYS A 55 -14.49 7.57 -8.50
CA LYS A 55 -13.21 6.93 -8.88
C LYS A 55 -12.23 6.86 -7.70
N LEU A 56 -12.15 7.93 -6.89
CA LEU A 56 -11.37 7.98 -5.66
C LEU A 56 -11.75 6.81 -4.75
N LEU A 57 -13.04 6.66 -4.42
CA LEU A 57 -13.50 5.58 -3.53
C LEU A 57 -13.18 4.20 -4.08
N VAL A 58 -13.38 3.98 -5.39
CA VAL A 58 -13.06 2.69 -6.02
C VAL A 58 -11.56 2.39 -5.93
N PHE A 59 -10.69 3.34 -6.27
CA PHE A 59 -9.24 3.13 -6.19
C PHE A 59 -8.75 2.92 -4.77
N GLU A 60 -9.36 3.60 -3.80
CA GLU A 60 -9.05 3.44 -2.40
C GLU A 60 -9.46 2.06 -1.85
N VAL A 61 -10.69 1.61 -2.12
CA VAL A 61 -11.14 0.27 -1.70
C VAL A 61 -10.32 -0.84 -2.39
N VAL A 62 -9.97 -0.65 -3.65
CA VAL A 62 -9.15 -1.62 -4.40
C VAL A 62 -7.73 -1.67 -3.84
N SER A 63 -7.08 -0.51 -3.61
CA SER A 63 -5.74 -0.47 -2.99
C SER A 63 -5.76 -1.06 -1.57
N PHE A 64 -6.81 -0.80 -0.78
CA PHE A 64 -7.05 -1.44 0.52
C PHE A 64 -6.96 -2.94 0.44
N SER A 65 -7.71 -3.51 -0.49
CA SER A 65 -7.80 -4.96 -0.65
C SER A 65 -6.46 -5.57 -1.00
N PHE A 66 -5.68 -4.92 -1.88
CA PHE A 66 -4.34 -5.37 -2.24
C PHE A 66 -3.32 -5.26 -1.09
N PHE A 67 -3.35 -4.18 -0.32
CA PHE A 67 -2.48 -4.03 0.85
C PHE A 67 -2.84 -5.00 1.97
N LEU A 68 -4.14 -5.20 2.24
CA LEU A 68 -4.59 -6.22 3.16
C LEU A 68 -4.15 -7.61 2.72
N PHE A 69 -4.36 -7.95 1.45
CA PHE A 69 -3.92 -9.22 0.89
C PHE A 69 -2.41 -9.43 1.09
N SER A 70 -1.60 -8.44 0.70
CA SER A 70 -0.15 -8.49 0.88
C SER A 70 0.26 -8.68 2.35
N SER A 71 -0.34 -7.89 3.25
CA SER A 71 -0.11 -7.99 4.70
C SER A 71 -0.50 -9.35 5.26
N LEU A 72 -1.65 -9.90 4.87
CA LEU A 72 -2.13 -11.22 5.32
C LEU A 72 -1.22 -12.34 4.81
N VAL A 73 -0.78 -12.29 3.56
CA VAL A 73 0.17 -13.25 3.00
C VAL A 73 1.51 -13.20 3.75
N ALA A 74 2.05 -12.00 3.99
CA ALA A 74 3.30 -11.83 4.75
C ALA A 74 3.19 -12.34 6.20
N GLN A 75 2.06 -12.06 6.86
CA GLN A 75 1.74 -12.55 8.20
C GLN A 75 1.61 -14.05 8.27
N GLY A 76 0.80 -14.62 7.38
CA GLY A 76 0.60 -16.07 7.28
C GLY A 76 1.93 -16.78 7.03
N LEU A 77 2.79 -16.18 6.23
CA LEU A 77 4.13 -16.72 5.97
C LEU A 77 5.05 -16.66 7.19
N LYS A 78 5.08 -15.53 7.92
CA LYS A 78 5.80 -15.43 9.20
C LYS A 78 5.32 -16.46 10.22
N LEU A 79 4.01 -16.62 10.37
CA LEU A 79 3.41 -17.60 11.29
C LEU A 79 3.78 -19.03 10.88
N ALA A 80 3.70 -19.33 9.58
CA ALA A 80 4.12 -20.62 9.05
C ALA A 80 5.59 -20.91 9.40
N ILE A 81 6.52 -19.98 9.12
CA ILE A 81 7.94 -20.14 9.47
C ILE A 81 8.17 -20.36 10.98
N ASN A 82 7.38 -19.70 11.83
CA ASN A 82 7.51 -19.86 13.28
C ASN A 82 7.07 -21.26 13.75
N LEU A 83 5.92 -21.77 13.25
CA LEU A 83 5.40 -23.11 13.58
C LEU A 83 6.29 -24.23 13.02
N LEU A 84 6.53 -24.15 11.71
CA LEU A 84 7.85 -24.18 11.11
C LEU A 84 9.03 -24.70 11.96
N ASN A 85 9.77 -23.75 12.54
CA ASN A 85 10.93 -23.94 13.40
C ASN A 85 10.64 -24.62 14.75
N SER A 86 9.39 -24.59 15.25
CA SER A 86 9.05 -25.18 16.55
C SER A 86 8.84 -26.71 16.52
N LYS A 87 8.83 -27.35 15.34
CA LYS A 87 8.67 -28.81 15.17
C LYS A 87 9.95 -29.40 14.58
N ASP A 88 10.81 -29.95 15.43
CA ASP A 88 12.05 -30.68 15.08
C ASP A 88 11.75 -31.99 14.33
N VAL A 89 11.61 -31.93 13.01
CA VAL A 89 11.57 -33.11 12.12
C VAL A 89 12.27 -32.81 10.80
N ASP A 90 13.26 -33.65 10.47
CA ASP A 90 14.09 -33.77 9.25
C ASP A 90 14.19 -32.52 8.33
N GLU A 91 15.29 -31.78 8.50
CA GLU A 91 15.53 -30.45 7.91
C GLU A 91 15.67 -30.42 6.38
N ILE A 92 16.11 -31.52 5.74
CA ILE A 92 16.57 -31.49 4.35
C ILE A 92 15.42 -31.48 3.33
N PHE A 93 14.35 -32.26 3.56
CA PHE A 93 13.22 -32.34 2.62
C PHE A 93 12.23 -31.16 2.80
N ARG A 94 12.12 -30.65 4.03
CA ARG A 94 11.23 -29.52 4.37
C ARG A 94 11.77 -28.19 3.90
N ALA A 95 13.08 -27.97 3.96
CA ALA A 95 13.72 -26.74 3.47
C ALA A 95 13.33 -26.42 2.02
N HIS A 96 13.23 -27.44 1.16
CA HIS A 96 12.95 -27.24 -0.26
C HIS A 96 11.47 -26.92 -0.57
N ILE A 97 10.52 -27.54 0.13
CA ILE A 97 9.08 -27.24 -0.03
C ILE A 97 8.74 -25.88 0.58
N ASN A 98 9.32 -25.56 1.73
CA ASN A 98 9.10 -24.27 2.39
C ASN A 98 9.67 -23.12 1.56
N LEU A 99 10.83 -23.30 0.90
CA LEU A 99 11.39 -22.27 0.01
C LEU A 99 10.46 -21.96 -1.17
N LYS A 100 9.80 -22.95 -1.77
CA LYS A 100 8.85 -22.71 -2.87
C LYS A 100 7.60 -21.96 -2.39
N VAL A 101 7.01 -22.36 -1.26
CA VAL A 101 5.83 -21.68 -0.68
C VAL A 101 6.18 -20.28 -0.19
N LEU A 102 7.33 -20.11 0.46
CA LEU A 102 7.88 -18.82 0.89
C LEU A 102 8.10 -17.89 -0.29
N ARG A 103 8.72 -18.40 -1.36
CA ARG A 103 8.98 -17.63 -2.58
C ARG A 103 7.69 -17.21 -3.26
N PHE A 104 6.71 -18.11 -3.37
CA PHE A 104 5.40 -17.78 -3.93
C PHE A 104 4.64 -16.76 -3.06
N GLY A 105 4.66 -16.93 -1.75
CA GLY A 105 4.05 -16.01 -0.80
C GLY A 105 4.68 -14.63 -0.84
N MET A 106 6.01 -14.53 -0.82
CA MET A 106 6.70 -13.26 -0.97
C MET A 106 6.42 -12.60 -2.33
N MET A 107 6.32 -13.37 -3.43
CA MET A 107 6.01 -12.83 -4.77
C MET A 107 4.58 -12.27 -4.79
N ALA A 108 3.62 -13.04 -4.29
CA ALA A 108 2.22 -12.62 -4.22
C ALA A 108 2.05 -11.38 -3.34
N SER A 109 2.74 -11.32 -2.20
CA SER A 109 2.77 -10.13 -1.33
C SER A 109 3.42 -8.94 -2.04
N ALA A 110 4.57 -9.12 -2.70
CA ALA A 110 5.24 -8.04 -3.42
C ALA A 110 4.39 -7.46 -4.55
N ILE A 111 3.76 -8.33 -5.36
CA ILE A 111 2.85 -7.91 -6.42
C ILE A 111 1.64 -7.18 -5.83
N GLY A 112 1.04 -7.72 -4.75
CA GLY A 112 -0.06 -7.08 -4.03
C GLY A 112 0.32 -5.68 -3.55
N SER A 113 1.49 -5.52 -2.92
CA SER A 113 1.99 -4.21 -2.48
C SER A 113 2.20 -3.22 -3.63
N VAL A 114 2.78 -3.66 -4.75
CA VAL A 114 2.98 -2.81 -5.93
C VAL A 114 1.64 -2.34 -6.49
N MET A 115 0.70 -3.27 -6.69
CA MET A 115 -0.65 -2.94 -7.18
C MET A 115 -1.38 -1.99 -6.21
N GLY A 116 -1.30 -2.25 -4.90
CA GLY A 116 -1.84 -1.36 -3.87
C GLY A 116 -1.27 0.05 -3.96
N CYS A 117 0.05 0.19 -4.10
CA CYS A 117 0.71 1.48 -4.23
C CYS A 117 0.28 2.25 -5.49
N LEU A 118 0.11 1.57 -6.63
CA LEU A 118 -0.34 2.19 -7.87
C LEU A 118 -1.78 2.73 -7.74
N PHE A 119 -2.70 1.93 -7.20
CA PHE A 119 -4.07 2.38 -6.98
C PHE A 119 -4.18 3.49 -5.92
N LEU A 120 -3.36 3.44 -4.87
CA LEU A 120 -3.27 4.53 -3.87
C LEU A 120 -2.78 5.82 -4.52
N MET A 121 -1.73 5.75 -5.35
CA MET A 121 -1.22 6.90 -6.11
C MET A 121 -2.33 7.54 -6.96
N LEU A 122 -3.10 6.73 -7.69
CA LEU A 122 -4.25 7.21 -8.48
C LEU A 122 -5.35 7.84 -7.61
N SER A 123 -5.62 7.27 -6.44
CA SER A 123 -6.58 7.84 -5.48
C SER A 123 -6.12 9.22 -4.99
N MET A 124 -4.84 9.36 -4.61
CA MET A 124 -4.30 10.65 -4.17
C MET A 124 -4.29 11.70 -5.28
N VAL A 125 -4.09 11.31 -6.54
CA VAL A 125 -4.25 12.22 -7.68
C VAL A 125 -5.70 12.71 -7.81
N ASN A 126 -6.69 11.85 -7.56
CA ASN A 126 -8.10 12.27 -7.52
C ASN A 126 -8.38 13.20 -6.33
N VAL A 127 -7.80 12.96 -5.14
CA VAL A 127 -7.90 13.86 -3.98
C VAL A 127 -7.34 15.24 -4.32
N ILE A 128 -6.18 15.29 -4.98
CA ILE A 128 -5.57 16.55 -5.42
C ILE A 128 -6.51 17.28 -6.40
N GLN A 129 -7.12 16.57 -7.35
CA GLN A 129 -8.06 17.19 -8.29
C GLN A 129 -9.32 17.73 -7.59
N ILE A 130 -9.83 17.05 -6.56
CA ILE A 130 -10.97 17.52 -5.77
C ILE A 130 -10.61 18.77 -4.96
N ARG A 131 -9.39 18.84 -4.41
CA ARG A 131 -8.97 19.96 -3.55
C ARG A 131 -8.43 21.17 -4.31
N LEU A 132 -7.60 20.94 -5.33
CA LEU A 132 -6.88 21.98 -6.06
C LEU A 132 -7.47 22.27 -7.45
N GLY A 133 -8.42 21.46 -7.91
CA GLY A 133 -9.09 21.62 -9.19
C GLY A 133 -8.58 20.67 -10.27
N MET A 134 -9.36 20.55 -11.34
CA MET A 134 -9.07 19.69 -12.48
C MET A 134 -7.69 20.00 -13.09
N LEU A 135 -6.88 18.97 -13.36
CA LEU A 135 -5.58 19.12 -14.04
C LEU A 135 -5.72 19.82 -15.41
N SER A 136 -6.87 19.65 -16.07
CA SER A 136 -7.18 20.29 -17.35
C SER A 136 -7.31 21.82 -17.27
N CYS A 137 -7.49 22.40 -16.06
CA CYS A 137 -7.48 23.85 -15.88
C CYS A 137 -6.07 24.45 -15.74
N GLY A 138 -5.03 23.61 -15.73
CA GLY A 138 -3.64 24.07 -15.79
C GLY A 138 -3.14 24.76 -14.51
N SER A 139 -3.80 24.54 -13.37
CA SER A 139 -3.36 25.09 -12.09
C SER A 139 -1.95 24.60 -11.74
N ARG A 140 -0.98 25.53 -11.68
CA ARG A 140 0.43 25.20 -11.41
C ARG A 140 0.60 24.43 -10.10
N SER A 141 -0.20 24.76 -9.09
CA SER A 141 -0.17 24.10 -7.78
C SER A 141 -0.62 22.64 -7.85
N ALA A 142 -1.71 22.35 -8.58
CA ALA A 142 -2.19 20.98 -8.77
C ALA A 142 -1.18 20.13 -9.56
N VAL A 143 -0.63 20.69 -10.64
CA VAL A 143 0.37 20.00 -11.47
C VAL A 143 1.65 19.72 -10.67
N HIS A 144 2.14 20.69 -9.90
CA HIS A 144 3.35 20.49 -9.09
C HIS A 144 3.14 19.47 -7.98
N ALA A 145 1.97 19.47 -7.32
CA ALA A 145 1.63 18.47 -6.32
C ALA A 145 1.57 17.05 -6.90
N VAL A 146 0.90 16.87 -8.05
CA VAL A 146 0.83 15.58 -8.74
C VAL A 146 2.20 15.12 -9.22
N ALA A 147 3.00 16.02 -9.80
CA ALA A 147 4.36 15.69 -10.24
C ALA A 147 5.24 15.23 -9.08
N ALA A 148 5.24 15.95 -7.95
CA ALA A 148 5.99 15.57 -6.76
C ALA A 148 5.54 14.21 -6.21
N LEU A 149 4.22 13.96 -6.16
CA LEU A 149 3.66 12.68 -5.72
C LEU A 149 4.12 11.52 -6.61
N ILE A 150 4.03 11.68 -7.94
CA ILE A 150 4.44 10.64 -8.89
C ILE A 150 5.93 10.34 -8.73
N ILE A 151 6.77 11.37 -8.64
CA ILE A 151 8.23 11.20 -8.48
C ILE A 151 8.53 10.42 -7.19
N LEU A 152 7.98 10.85 -6.05
CA LEU A 152 8.24 10.22 -4.76
C LEU A 152 7.79 8.75 -4.72
N VAL A 153 6.57 8.47 -5.17
CA VAL A 153 6.03 7.10 -5.14
C VAL A 153 6.75 6.20 -6.15
N THR A 154 7.13 6.71 -7.33
CA THR A 154 7.88 5.93 -8.32
C THR A 154 9.29 5.60 -7.80
N CYS A 155 9.98 6.56 -7.19
CA CYS A 155 11.28 6.32 -6.55
C CYS A 155 11.16 5.26 -5.44
N ALA A 156 10.14 5.34 -4.59
CA ALA A 156 9.90 4.35 -3.53
C ALA A 156 9.61 2.95 -4.10
N LEU A 157 8.79 2.85 -5.15
CA LEU A 157 8.50 1.60 -5.84
C LEU A 157 9.75 0.99 -6.48
N LEU A 158 10.61 1.79 -7.09
CA LEU A 158 11.87 1.31 -7.67
C LEU A 158 12.78 0.71 -6.60
N VAL A 159 12.94 1.38 -5.45
CA VAL A 159 13.72 0.85 -4.32
C VAL A 159 13.10 -0.44 -3.79
N TYR A 160 11.77 -0.48 -3.64
CA TYR A 160 11.05 -1.66 -3.17
C TYR A 160 11.22 -2.86 -4.11
N ILE A 161 10.98 -2.67 -5.41
CA ILE A 161 11.11 -3.71 -6.43
C ILE A 161 12.56 -4.19 -6.52
N SER A 162 13.53 -3.28 -6.49
CA SER A 162 14.96 -3.65 -6.53
C SER A 162 15.35 -4.50 -5.32
N THR A 163 14.88 -4.12 -4.13
CA THR A 163 15.13 -4.88 -2.88
C THR A 163 14.46 -6.24 -2.92
N ALA A 164 13.21 -6.30 -3.38
CA ALA A 164 12.49 -7.55 -3.54
C ALA A 164 13.24 -8.47 -4.51
N VAL A 165 13.54 -8.01 -5.73
CA VAL A 165 14.27 -8.79 -6.74
C VAL A 165 15.63 -9.25 -6.21
N TYR A 166 16.37 -8.41 -5.49
CA TYR A 166 17.63 -8.80 -4.86
C TYR A 166 17.45 -9.94 -3.86
N ALA A 167 16.47 -9.83 -2.95
CA ALA A 167 16.13 -10.88 -1.99
C ALA A 167 15.53 -12.15 -2.63
N PHE A 168 15.07 -12.08 -3.88
CA PHE A 168 14.62 -13.25 -4.65
C PHE A 168 15.75 -13.95 -5.40
N LEU A 169 16.78 -13.21 -5.78
CA LEU A 169 17.93 -13.73 -6.52
C LEU A 169 19.04 -14.24 -5.59
N HIS A 170 19.13 -13.73 -4.36
CA HIS A 170 20.15 -14.07 -3.36
C HIS A 170 19.51 -14.72 -2.13
#